data_AF-A0A2M9P4Y1-F1
#
_entry.id   AF-A0A2M9P4Y1-F1
#
_cell.length_a   1.000
_cell.length_b   1.000
_cell.length_c   1.000
_cell.angle_alpha   90.00
_cell.angle_beta   90.00
_cell.angle_gamma   90.00
#
_symmetry.space_group_name_H-M   'P 1'
#
loop_
_entity.id
_entity.type
_entity.pdbx_description
1 polymer ?
#
loop_
_entity_poly.entity_id
_entity_poly.type
_entity_poly.pdbx_seq_one_letter_code
_entity_poly.pdbx_strand_id
1 'polypeptide(L)'
;AWLKANHPVEFMAGVMNCDIHLTDKLGAYKQECDRLGIAIRPPCVNRSEATFTVQDGAIVYALGALKGVGVEAMRLITAARGAGG
;
A
#
# COMPACT_ATOMS: atom_id res chain seq x y z
N ALA A 1 14.94 -11.45 -15.91
CA ALA A 1 13.55 -11.77 -15.56
C ALA A 1 13.52 -12.55 -14.23
N TRP A 2 13.91 -11.93 -13.11
CA TRP A 2 14.07 -12.62 -11.81
C TRP A 2 13.13 -12.08 -10.71
N LEU A 3 12.78 -10.78 -10.74
CA LEU A 3 11.82 -10.19 -9.80
C LEU A 3 10.34 -10.58 -10.05
N LYS A 4 9.96 -10.92 -11.29
CA LYS A 4 8.57 -11.30 -11.63
C LYS A 4 8.19 -12.72 -11.20
N ALA A 5 9.15 -13.60 -10.96
CA ALA A 5 8.88 -15.02 -10.66
C ALA A 5 8.73 -15.30 -9.16
N ASN A 6 9.29 -14.45 -8.29
CA ASN A 6 9.34 -14.71 -6.84
C ASN A 6 8.57 -13.68 -5.98
N HIS A 7 8.30 -12.47 -6.49
CA HIS A 7 7.73 -11.36 -5.69
C HIS A 7 6.63 -10.55 -6.44
N PRO A 8 5.54 -11.21 -6.89
CA PRO A 8 4.43 -10.52 -7.59
C PRO A 8 3.72 -9.49 -6.70
N VAL A 9 3.76 -9.69 -5.38
CA VAL A 9 3.11 -8.86 -4.36
C VAL A 9 3.82 -7.50 -4.24
N GLU A 10 5.14 -7.51 -4.19
CA GLU A 10 6.00 -6.33 -4.08
C GLU A 10 5.97 -5.49 -5.35
N PHE A 11 5.92 -6.16 -6.51
CA PHE A 11 5.76 -5.46 -7.79
C PHE A 11 4.44 -4.68 -7.83
N MET A 12 3.34 -5.32 -7.41
CA MET A 12 2.03 -4.70 -7.40
C MET A 12 1.94 -3.55 -6.39
N ALA A 13 2.51 -3.71 -5.20
CA ALA A 13 2.62 -2.62 -4.22
C ALA A 13 3.41 -1.42 -4.77
N GLY A 14 4.47 -1.67 -5.55
CA GLY A 14 5.23 -0.63 -6.24
C GLY A 14 4.40 0.13 -7.27
N VAL A 15 3.62 -0.57 -8.09
CA VAL A 15 2.71 0.04 -9.08
C VAL A 15 1.64 0.90 -8.37
N MET A 16 1.04 0.39 -7.30
CA MET A 16 0.06 1.14 -6.51
C MET A 16 0.66 2.40 -5.86
N ASN A 17 1.95 2.38 -5.49
CA ASN A 17 2.64 3.56 -4.96
C ASN A 17 2.86 4.66 -6.01
N CYS A 18 3.13 4.30 -7.27
CA CYS A 18 3.28 5.28 -8.35
C CYS A 18 1.97 6.05 -8.61
N ASP A 19 0.83 5.35 -8.52
CA ASP A 19 -0.51 5.90 -8.74
C ASP A 19 -1.27 6.18 -7.42
N ILE A 20 -0.57 6.39 -6.30
CA ILE A 20 -1.19 6.49 -4.96
C ILE A 20 -2.24 7.60 -4.83
N HIS A 21 -2.10 8.68 -5.60
CA HIS A 21 -3.03 9.81 -5.63
C HIS A 21 -4.29 9.53 -6.47
N LEU A 22 -4.28 8.48 -7.29
CA LEU A 22 -5.35 8.12 -8.22
C LEU A 22 -6.23 7.03 -7.63
N THR A 23 -7.07 7.42 -6.68
CA THR A 23 -8.00 6.51 -5.96
C THR A 23 -8.84 5.65 -6.90
N ASP A 24 -9.26 6.18 -8.05
CA ASP A 24 -10.05 5.44 -9.04
C ASP A 24 -9.26 4.27 -9.65
N LYS A 25 -7.97 4.47 -9.94
CA LYS A 25 -7.09 3.40 -10.42
C LYS A 25 -6.77 2.40 -9.33
N LEU A 26 -6.58 2.85 -8.08
CA LEU A 26 -6.34 1.96 -6.95
C LEU A 26 -7.47 0.95 -6.76
N GLY A 27 -8.72 1.36 -7.02
CA GLY A 27 -9.87 0.44 -7.04
C GLY A 27 -9.71 -0.67 -8.10
N ALA A 28 -9.27 -0.33 -9.30
CA ALA A 28 -9.01 -1.30 -10.36
C ALA A 28 -7.83 -2.23 -10.02
N TYR A 29 -6.72 -1.69 -9.47
CA TYR A 29 -5.58 -2.51 -9.03
C TYR A 29 -5.96 -3.48 -7.91
N LYS A 30 -6.84 -3.06 -6.99
CA LYS A 30 -7.35 -3.94 -5.95
C LYS A 30 -8.14 -5.11 -6.55
N GLN A 31 -9.04 -4.85 -7.50
CA GLN A 31 -9.77 -5.92 -8.19
C GLN A 31 -8.84 -6.88 -8.93
N GLU A 32 -7.76 -6.36 -9.52
CA GLU A 32 -6.76 -7.21 -10.18
C GLU A 32 -5.97 -8.06 -9.18
N CYS A 33 -5.62 -7.52 -8.01
CA CYS A 33 -5.02 -8.30 -6.92
C CYS A 33 -5.94 -9.42 -6.45
N ASP A 34 -7.24 -9.13 -6.30
CA ASP A 34 -8.24 -10.12 -5.92
C ASP A 34 -8.31 -11.26 -6.97
N ARG A 35 -8.20 -10.93 -8.27
CA ARG A 35 -8.11 -11.94 -9.36
C ARG A 35 -6.82 -12.75 -9.34
N LEU A 36 -5.69 -12.11 -9.04
CA LEU A 36 -4.38 -12.75 -8.94
C LEU A 36 -4.21 -13.56 -7.65
N GLY A 37 -5.20 -13.54 -6.74
CA GLY A 37 -5.13 -14.21 -5.44
C GLY A 37 -4.17 -13.54 -4.46
N ILE A 38 -3.83 -12.27 -4.68
CA ILE A 38 -2.94 -11.49 -3.81
C ILE A 38 -3.77 -10.93 -2.66
N ALA A 39 -3.43 -11.32 -1.43
CA ALA A 39 -4.11 -10.82 -0.25
C ALA A 39 -3.79 -9.33 -0.02
N ILE A 40 -4.81 -8.49 0.08
CA ILE A 40 -4.69 -7.09 0.51
C ILE A 40 -5.23 -6.96 1.94
N ARG A 41 -4.36 -6.57 2.87
CA ARG A 41 -4.73 -6.22 4.24
C ARG A 41 -5.36 -4.83 4.27
N PRO A 42 -6.46 -4.62 5.00
CA PRO A 42 -7.11 -3.31 5.09
C PRO A 42 -6.17 -2.26 5.72
N PRO A 43 -6.44 -0.96 5.53
CA PRO A 43 -5.65 0.08 6.18
C PRO A 43 -5.85 0.03 7.69
N CYS A 44 -4.79 0.23 8.47
CA CYS A 44 -4.88 0.34 9.92
C CYS A 44 -3.78 1.26 10.44
N VAL A 45 -4.18 2.21 11.28
CA VAL A 45 -3.31 3.27 11.81
C VAL A 45 -2.05 2.77 12.53
N ASN A 46 -2.07 1.55 13.07
CA ASN A 46 -0.94 0.99 13.82
C ASN A 46 0.05 0.20 12.95
N ARG A 47 -0.39 -0.37 11.82
CA ARG A 47 0.43 -1.25 10.96
C ARG A 47 0.70 -0.68 9.58
N SER A 48 -0.23 0.10 9.05
CA SER A 48 -0.11 0.69 7.73
C SER A 48 0.87 1.85 7.78
N GLU A 49 1.58 2.02 6.66
CA GLU A 49 2.43 3.15 6.39
C GLU A 49 1.70 4.20 5.54
N ALA A 50 2.35 5.34 5.32
CA ALA A 50 1.83 6.37 4.41
C ALA A 50 1.72 5.86 2.96
N THR A 51 2.55 4.89 2.58
CA THR A 51 2.60 4.23 1.27
C THR A 51 2.24 2.75 1.36
N PHE A 52 1.96 2.11 0.22
CA PHE A 52 1.68 0.68 0.13
C PHE A 52 2.95 -0.09 0.46
N THR A 53 2.81 -1.06 1.36
CA THR A 53 3.91 -1.91 1.81
C THR A 53 3.51 -3.37 1.67
N VAL A 54 4.48 -4.28 1.72
CA VAL A 54 4.22 -5.72 1.70
C VAL A 54 4.66 -6.31 3.04
N GLN A 55 3.78 -7.10 3.64
CA GLN A 55 4.03 -7.78 4.89
C GLN A 55 3.47 -9.21 4.82
N ASP A 56 4.30 -10.20 5.15
CA ASP A 56 3.94 -11.63 5.14
C ASP A 56 3.34 -12.11 3.80
N GLY A 57 3.82 -11.58 2.67
CA GLY A 57 3.29 -11.91 1.34
C GLY A 57 1.92 -11.31 1.03
N ALA A 58 1.46 -10.34 1.82
CA ALA A 58 0.23 -9.59 1.58
C ALA A 58 0.53 -8.09 1.42
N ILE A 59 -0.22 -7.42 0.55
CA ILE A 59 -0.13 -5.95 0.39
C ILE A 59 -0.86 -5.30 1.57
N VAL A 60 -0.19 -4.41 2.28
CA VAL A 60 -0.79 -3.57 3.32
C VAL A 60 -1.23 -2.26 2.69
N TYR A 61 -2.52 -1.96 2.82
CA TYR A 61 -3.09 -0.75 2.24
C TYR A 61 -2.49 0.50 2.89
N ALA A 62 -2.09 1.46 2.03
CA ALA A 62 -1.49 2.72 2.44
C ALA A 62 -2.51 3.65 3.10
N LEU A 63 -2.14 4.32 4.19
CA LEU A 63 -3.00 5.36 4.78
C LEU A 63 -3.13 6.57 3.86
N GLY A 64 -2.07 6.90 3.10
CA GLY A 64 -2.08 8.00 2.14
C GLY A 64 -2.91 7.75 0.88
N ALA A 65 -3.35 6.51 0.65
CA ALA A 65 -4.24 6.16 -0.46
C ALA A 65 -5.73 6.36 -0.14
N LEU A 66 -6.06 6.71 1.11
CA LEU A 66 -7.44 6.95 1.52
C LEU A 66 -7.97 8.26 0.94
N LYS A 67 -9.19 8.23 0.41
CA LYS A 67 -9.84 9.42 -0.16
C LYS A 67 -9.96 10.53 0.90
N GLY A 68 -9.38 11.69 0.61
CA GLY A 68 -9.37 12.85 1.51
C GLY A 68 -8.24 12.86 2.53
N VAL A 69 -7.35 11.86 2.51
CA VAL A 69 -6.19 11.79 3.37
C VAL A 69 -4.94 12.12 2.57
N GLY A 70 -4.24 13.20 2.94
CA GLY A 70 -3.00 13.59 2.28
C GLY A 70 -1.87 12.62 2.61
N VAL A 71 -1.14 12.13 1.59
CA VAL A 71 0.04 11.27 1.75
C VAL A 71 1.06 11.90 2.69
N GLU A 72 1.32 13.21 2.55
CA GLU A 72 2.27 13.90 3.42
C GLU A 72 1.80 14.04 4.86
N ALA A 73 0.50 14.25 5.08
CA ALA A 73 -0.06 14.26 6.43
C ALA A 73 0.11 12.89 7.10
N MET A 74 -0.14 11.79 6.36
CA MET A 74 0.07 10.45 6.88
C MET A 74 1.54 10.11 7.08
N ARG A 75 2.44 10.62 6.24
CA ARG A 75 3.89 10.45 6.40
C ARG A 75 4.40 11.10 7.69
N LEU A 76 3.89 12.28 8.03
CA LEU A 76 4.18 12.92 9.31
C LEU A 76 3.68 12.09 10.49
N ILE A 77 2.48 11.52 10.39
CA ILE A 77 1.90 10.68 11.44
C ILE A 77 2.70 9.39 11.63
N THR A 78 3.07 8.69 10.54
CA THR A 78 3.84 7.45 10.64
C THR A 78 5.27 7.71 11.07
N ALA A 79 5.88 8.83 10.66
CA ALA A 79 7.19 9.27 11.17
C ALA A 79 7.14 9.61 12.67
N ALA A 80 6.11 10.33 13.12
CA ALA A 80 5.90 10.62 14.54
C ALA A 80 5.68 9.34 15.37
N ARG A 81 4.99 8.34 14.82
CA ARG A 81 4.83 7.02 15.45
C ARG A 81 6.18 6.31 15.67
N GLY A 82 7.12 6.43 14.74
CA GLY A 82 8.47 5.86 14.89
C GLY A 82 9.39 6.65 15.82
N ALA A 83 9.15 7.95 15.96
CA ALA A 83 9.93 8.85 16.81
C ALA A 83 9.39 8.99 18.25
N GLY A 84 8.16 8.53 18.51
CA GLY A 84 7.52 8.57 19.82
C GLY A 84 7.94 7.41 20.72
N GLY A 85 9.12 7.55 21.31
CA GLY A 85 9.50 6.96 22.61
C GLY A 85 9.83 8.08 23.57
#